data_AF-A0A7Z9UCV6-F1
#
_entry.id   AF-A0A7Z9UCV6-F1
#
_cell.length_a   1.000
_cell.length_b   1.000
_cell.length_c   1.000
_cell.angle_alpha   90.00
_cell.angle_beta   90.00
_cell.angle_gamma   90.00
#
_symmetry.space_group_name_H-M   'P 1'
#
loop_
_entity.id
_entity.type
_entity.pdbx_description
1 polymer ?
#
loop_
_entity_poly.entity_id
_entity_poly.type
_entity_poly.pdbx_seq_one_letter_code
_entity_poly.pdbx_strand_id
1 'polypeptide(L)'
;MNDRIKILAAASTTFAILILLPGCGESSESNSAETHTADDGHDHAGDGHDHGGHDHGEGEHDDHTHGDMRSLGSVTIAGITLAVSVSGNIAPSSVMHLDLEVESGPIPAAVRFWIGDEAGMGALKSKADAHDNHFHGQTESPSTMDGASLWIEIETASGERQTAAVSLE
;
A
#
# COMPACT_ATOMS: atom_id res chain seq x y z
N MET A 1 -13.45 -43.14 27.70
CA MET A 1 -12.25 -44.00 27.68
C MET A 1 -11.68 -43.89 26.28
N ASN A 2 -10.66 -43.12 25.93
CA ASN A 2 -9.51 -42.55 26.65
C ASN A 2 -9.02 -41.32 25.82
N ASP A 3 -8.87 -40.15 26.46
CA ASP A 3 -7.61 -39.38 26.64
C ASP A 3 -7.15 -38.57 25.41
N ARG A 4 -7.52 -37.29 25.28
CA ARG A 4 -6.81 -36.09 25.77
C ARG A 4 -5.35 -35.98 25.30
N ILE A 5 -5.14 -35.25 24.20
CA ILE A 5 -3.88 -34.51 23.98
C ILE A 5 -4.24 -33.05 23.73
N LYS A 6 -4.04 -32.25 24.78
CA LYS A 6 -3.92 -30.79 24.70
C LYS A 6 -2.43 -30.49 24.65
N ILE A 7 -1.96 -29.80 23.63
CA ILE A 7 -0.65 -29.13 23.69
C ILE A 7 -0.92 -27.65 23.45
N LEU A 8 -1.04 -26.93 24.57
CA LEU A 8 -0.75 -25.50 24.64
C LEU A 8 0.78 -25.36 24.66
N ALA A 9 1.32 -24.50 23.81
CA ALA A 9 2.57 -23.80 24.10
C ALA A 9 2.59 -22.50 23.27
N ALA A 10 2.10 -21.43 23.88
CA ALA A 10 2.45 -20.08 23.49
C ALA A 10 3.91 -19.84 23.90
N ALA A 11 4.73 -19.34 22.97
CA ALA A 11 6.06 -18.84 23.26
C ALA A 11 6.17 -17.43 22.68
N SER A 12 5.64 -16.46 23.42
CA SER A 12 5.94 -15.04 23.20
C SER A 12 7.42 -14.81 23.56
N THR A 13 8.22 -14.46 22.56
CA THR A 13 9.59 -13.96 22.78
C THR A 13 9.61 -12.49 22.41
N THR A 14 9.41 -11.63 23.41
CA THR A 14 9.64 -10.19 23.31
C THR A 14 11.15 -9.94 23.30
N PHE A 15 11.67 -9.41 22.19
CA PHE A 15 13.05 -8.91 22.12
C PHE A 15 13.01 -7.38 21.98
N ALA A 16 13.16 -6.67 23.10
CA ALA A 16 13.40 -5.24 23.12
C ALA A 16 14.92 -5.00 23.20
N ILE A 17 15.51 -4.53 22.10
CA ILE A 17 16.87 -3.97 22.10
C ILE A 17 16.76 -2.46 21.90
N LEU A 18 17.00 -1.72 22.99
CA LEU A 18 17.27 -0.29 23.00
C LEU A 18 18.76 -0.06 22.73
N ILE A 19 19.10 0.58 21.61
CA ILE A 19 20.44 1.12 21.37
C ILE A 19 20.37 2.63 21.63
N LEU A 20 20.95 3.05 22.76
CA LEU A 20 21.24 4.46 23.05
C LEU A 20 22.65 4.77 22.55
N LEU A 21 22.76 5.69 21.60
CA LEU A 21 24.03 6.29 21.18
C LEU A 21 24.16 7.68 21.83
N PRO A 22 25.16 7.92 22.70
CA PRO A 22 25.61 9.27 23.02
C PRO A 22 26.74 9.65 22.05
N GLY A 23 26.56 10.74 21.30
CA GLY A 23 27.59 11.27 20.40
C GLY A 23 27.40 12.76 20.13
N CYS A 24 28.20 13.57 20.83
CA CYS A 24 28.33 15.03 20.73
C CYS A 24 28.80 15.55 19.36
N GLY A 25 28.44 16.81 19.06
CA GLY A 25 29.40 17.76 18.47
C GLY A 25 28.91 18.66 17.33
N GLU A 26 28.40 19.83 17.70
CA GLU A 26 28.43 21.18 17.05
C GLU A 26 29.55 21.34 15.99
N SER A 27 29.42 22.02 14.84
CA SER A 27 28.91 23.39 14.58
C SER A 27 28.94 23.62 13.06
N SER A 28 28.06 24.47 12.52
CA SER A 28 28.42 25.47 11.49
C SER A 28 27.21 26.35 11.17
N GLU A 29 27.16 27.50 11.86
CA GLU A 29 26.40 28.67 11.43
C GLU A 29 26.95 29.18 10.09
N SER A 30 26.05 29.55 9.18
CA SER A 30 26.34 30.57 8.17
C SER A 30 25.24 31.60 8.24
N ASN A 31 25.56 32.70 8.91
CA ASN A 31 24.87 33.97 8.74
C ASN A 31 25.14 34.46 7.32
N SER A 32 24.07 34.75 6.58
CA SER A 32 24.08 35.80 5.57
C SER A 32 22.72 36.47 5.65
N ALA A 33 22.66 37.48 6.51
CA ALA A 33 21.71 38.56 6.36
C ALA A 33 22.09 39.35 5.11
N GLU A 34 21.13 39.61 4.24
CA GLU A 34 20.95 40.90 3.56
C GLU A 34 19.48 40.98 3.14
N THR A 35 18.86 42.09 3.53
CA THR A 35 17.45 42.43 3.33
C THR A 35 17.33 43.36 2.15
N HIS A 36 16.48 43.05 1.16
CA HIS A 36 15.93 44.07 0.27
C HIS A 36 14.46 43.78 -0.05
N THR A 37 13.62 44.69 0.42
CA THR A 37 12.17 44.84 0.21
C THR A 37 11.86 45.33 -1.21
N ALA A 38 10.74 44.85 -1.79
CA ALA A 38 9.80 45.52 -2.72
C ALA A 38 9.11 44.42 -3.55
N ASP A 39 7.83 44.14 -3.31
CA ASP A 39 6.71 44.78 -4.02
C ASP A 39 6.67 44.36 -5.50
N ASP A 40 5.77 43.43 -5.80
CA ASP A 40 5.09 43.35 -7.09
C ASP A 40 3.76 42.61 -6.86
N GLY A 41 2.81 43.37 -6.29
CA GLY A 41 1.40 43.03 -6.41
C GLY A 41 1.01 43.07 -7.88
N HIS A 42 0.55 41.95 -8.41
CA HIS A 42 -0.12 41.92 -9.70
C HIS A 42 -1.62 41.79 -9.44
N ASP A 43 -2.26 42.96 -9.41
CA ASP A 43 -3.69 43.11 -9.54
C ASP A 43 -4.11 42.63 -10.94
N HIS A 44 -4.77 41.47 -11.01
CA HIS A 44 -5.54 41.12 -12.20
C HIS A 44 -6.92 41.80 -12.11
N ALA A 45 -6.96 43.06 -12.54
CA ALA A 45 -8.18 43.71 -12.96
C ALA A 45 -8.80 42.92 -14.11
N GLY A 46 -10.12 42.75 -14.05
CA GLY A 46 -10.84 41.68 -14.73
C GLY A 46 -10.81 41.73 -16.25
N ASP A 47 -10.96 40.54 -16.82
CA ASP A 47 -11.63 40.41 -18.11
C ASP A 47 -12.57 39.20 -18.02
N GLY A 48 -13.86 39.52 -17.97
CA GLY A 48 -14.94 38.55 -17.87
C GLY A 48 -14.99 37.69 -19.12
N HIS A 49 -14.74 36.40 -18.95
CA HIS A 49 -15.09 35.39 -19.94
C HIS A 49 -16.22 34.55 -19.35
N ASP A 50 -17.43 34.81 -19.85
CA ASP A 50 -18.59 33.94 -19.68
C ASP A 50 -18.22 32.52 -20.16
N HIS A 51 -17.93 31.63 -19.23
CA HIS A 51 -17.97 30.21 -19.51
C HIS A 51 -19.41 29.74 -19.32
N GLY A 52 -20.12 29.69 -20.45
CA GLY A 52 -21.43 29.08 -20.56
C GLY A 52 -21.47 27.75 -19.82
N GLY A 53 -22.53 27.59 -19.02
CA GLY A 53 -22.75 26.43 -18.17
C GLY A 53 -22.60 25.15 -18.99
N HIS A 54 -21.63 24.33 -18.57
CA HIS A 54 -21.63 22.93 -18.95
C HIS A 54 -22.65 22.26 -18.05
N ASP A 55 -23.80 21.97 -18.65
CA ASP A 55 -24.79 21.04 -18.15
C ASP A 55 -24.05 19.75 -17.79
N HIS A 56 -23.99 19.41 -16.50
CA HIS A 56 -23.50 18.12 -16.05
C HIS A 56 -24.58 17.09 -16.40
N GLY A 57 -24.55 16.64 -17.64
CA GLY A 57 -25.26 15.44 -18.07
C GLY A 57 -24.93 14.31 -17.11
N GLU A 58 -25.97 13.70 -16.56
CA GLU A 58 -25.87 12.54 -15.69
C GLU A 58 -25.30 11.33 -16.47
N GLY A 59 -24.30 10.67 -15.88
CA GLY A 59 -23.64 9.47 -16.41
C GLY A 59 -22.36 9.83 -17.15
N GLU A 60 -21.17 9.38 -16.77
CA GLU A 60 -20.82 8.07 -16.22
C GLU A 60 -19.89 8.24 -15.02
N HIS A 61 -20.06 7.40 -13.99
CA HIS A 61 -19.03 7.23 -12.98
C HIS A 61 -17.79 6.70 -13.72
N ASP A 62 -16.72 7.47 -13.67
CA ASP A 62 -15.40 7.12 -14.21
C ASP A 62 -14.91 5.88 -13.46
N ASP A 63 -15.34 4.70 -13.92
CA ASP A 63 -14.89 3.43 -13.40
C ASP A 63 -13.44 3.30 -13.87
N HIS A 64 -12.51 3.53 -12.95
CA HIS A 64 -11.10 3.28 -13.17
C HIS A 64 -10.87 1.77 -13.29
N THR A 65 -11.36 1.17 -14.38
CA THR A 65 -11.37 -0.27 -14.61
C THR A 65 -9.99 -0.67 -15.12
N HIS A 66 -9.20 -1.28 -14.24
CA HIS A 66 -7.83 -1.74 -14.49
C HIS A 66 -7.81 -2.98 -15.41
N GLY A 67 -8.14 -2.84 -16.69
CA GLY A 67 -8.10 -3.95 -17.66
C GLY A 67 -8.91 -5.20 -17.24
N ASP A 68 -8.73 -6.31 -17.95
CA ASP A 68 -9.38 -7.58 -17.60
C ASP A 68 -8.72 -8.19 -16.36
N MET A 69 -9.40 -8.13 -15.21
CA MET A 69 -8.93 -8.69 -13.96
C MET A 69 -9.09 -10.22 -13.93
N ARG A 70 -8.01 -10.92 -13.57
CA ARG A 70 -7.98 -12.37 -13.32
C ARG A 70 -7.88 -12.62 -11.81
N SER A 71 -8.74 -13.47 -11.28
CA SER A 71 -8.67 -13.89 -9.88
C SER A 71 -7.43 -14.74 -9.60
N LEU A 72 -6.78 -14.46 -8.46
CA LEU A 72 -5.71 -15.28 -7.85
C LEU A 72 -6.22 -16.09 -6.64
N GLY A 73 -7.53 -16.09 -6.40
CA GLY A 73 -8.16 -16.72 -5.24
C GLY A 73 -8.34 -15.77 -4.05
N SER A 74 -8.39 -16.34 -2.84
CA SER A 74 -8.59 -15.58 -1.60
C SER A 74 -7.59 -15.97 -0.52
N VAL A 75 -7.32 -15.03 0.38
CA VAL A 75 -6.36 -15.18 1.49
C VAL A 75 -6.92 -14.61 2.78
N THR A 76 -6.71 -15.30 3.90
CA THR A 76 -7.10 -14.81 5.23
C THR A 76 -5.88 -14.40 6.04
N ILE A 77 -5.83 -13.13 6.47
CA ILE A 77 -4.72 -12.52 7.21
C ILE A 77 -5.31 -11.73 8.38
N ALA A 78 -4.81 -11.92 9.60
CA ALA A 78 -5.32 -11.23 10.80
C ALA A 78 -6.86 -11.33 10.99
N GLY A 79 -7.48 -12.43 10.53
CA GLY A 79 -8.94 -12.63 10.58
C GLY A 79 -9.75 -11.87 9.52
N ILE A 80 -9.08 -11.30 8.51
CA ILE A 80 -9.66 -10.60 7.36
C ILE A 80 -9.46 -11.49 6.13
N THR A 81 -10.53 -11.78 5.40
CA THR A 81 -10.46 -12.54 4.15
C THR A 81 -10.55 -11.59 2.97
N LEU A 82 -9.54 -11.63 2.10
CA LEU A 82 -9.45 -10.83 0.89
C LEU A 82 -9.61 -11.73 -0.34
N ALA A 83 -10.50 -11.36 -1.26
CA ALA A 83 -10.44 -11.83 -2.64
C ALA A 83 -9.37 -11.02 -3.38
N VAL A 84 -8.49 -11.70 -4.11
CA VAL A 84 -7.34 -11.08 -4.78
C VAL A 84 -7.47 -11.28 -6.27
N SER A 85 -7.36 -10.19 -7.03
CA SER A 85 -7.36 -10.21 -8.48
C SER A 85 -6.22 -9.38 -9.05
N VAL A 86 -5.78 -9.73 -10.25
CA VAL A 86 -4.67 -9.07 -10.96
C VAL A 86 -5.00 -8.83 -12.41
N SER A 87 -4.59 -7.69 -12.95
CA SER A 87 -4.46 -7.48 -14.39
C SER A 87 -3.02 -7.15 -14.78
N GLY A 88 -2.75 -7.29 -16.07
CA GLY A 88 -1.40 -7.23 -16.62
C GLY A 88 -0.74 -8.60 -16.71
N ASN A 89 0.48 -8.60 -17.24
CA ASN A 89 1.23 -9.82 -17.48
C ASN A 89 2.01 -10.21 -16.23
N ILE A 90 1.85 -11.45 -15.76
CA ILE A 90 2.71 -12.02 -14.73
C ILE A 90 3.96 -12.56 -15.42
N ALA A 91 4.97 -11.73 -15.53
CA ALA A 91 6.26 -12.07 -16.11
C ALA A 91 7.35 -11.19 -15.47
N PRO A 92 8.63 -11.57 -15.55
CA PRO A 92 9.71 -10.75 -15.00
C PRO A 92 9.66 -9.28 -15.47
N SER A 93 10.01 -8.36 -14.58
CA SER A 93 10.05 -6.90 -14.84
C SER A 93 8.76 -6.33 -15.47
N SER A 94 7.61 -6.90 -15.13
CA SER A 94 6.29 -6.42 -15.55
C SER A 94 5.60 -5.66 -14.41
N VAL A 95 4.80 -4.66 -14.79
CA VAL A 95 3.88 -3.98 -13.87
C VAL A 95 2.54 -4.71 -13.87
N MET A 96 1.97 -4.91 -12.69
CA MET A 96 0.65 -5.50 -12.49
C MET A 96 -0.21 -4.56 -11.66
N HIS A 97 -1.51 -4.56 -11.95
CA HIS A 97 -2.52 -3.90 -11.13
C HIS A 97 -3.21 -4.95 -10.28
N LEU A 98 -3.35 -4.68 -8.99
CA LEU A 98 -4.03 -5.56 -8.05
C LEU A 98 -5.28 -4.88 -7.51
N ASP A 99 -6.34 -5.68 -7.41
CA ASP A 99 -7.52 -5.36 -6.63
C ASP A 99 -7.67 -6.39 -5.52
N LEU A 100 -7.95 -5.91 -4.32
CA LEU A 100 -8.21 -6.70 -3.14
C LEU A 100 -9.55 -6.27 -2.54
N GLU A 101 -10.49 -7.20 -2.44
CA GLU A 101 -11.81 -6.94 -1.87
C GLU A 101 -11.95 -7.70 -0.55
N VAL A 102 -12.37 -7.01 0.51
CA VAL A 102 -12.67 -7.64 1.80
C VAL A 102 -13.99 -8.39 1.68
N GLU A 103 -13.91 -9.73 1.68
CA GLU A 103 -15.07 -10.62 1.66
C GLU A 103 -15.66 -10.80 3.08
N SER A 104 -14.80 -10.82 4.10
CA SER A 104 -15.21 -10.95 5.50
C SER A 104 -14.13 -10.46 6.48
N GLY A 105 -14.57 -10.15 7.71
CA GLY A 105 -13.71 -9.60 8.76
C GLY A 105 -13.77 -8.07 8.84
N PRO A 106 -12.96 -7.46 9.72
CA PRO A 106 -12.86 -6.00 9.79
C PRO A 106 -12.16 -5.40 8.55
N ILE A 107 -12.41 -4.12 8.27
CA ILE A 107 -11.67 -3.39 7.23
C ILE A 107 -10.24 -3.08 7.73
N PRO A 108 -9.18 -3.43 6.98
CA PRO A 108 -7.80 -3.08 7.31
C PRO A 108 -7.58 -1.56 7.44
N ALA A 109 -6.65 -1.15 8.30
CA ALA A 109 -6.18 0.24 8.33
C ALA A 109 -5.26 0.56 7.14
N ALA A 110 -4.51 -0.44 6.66
CA ALA A 110 -3.76 -0.35 5.41
C ALA A 110 -3.53 -1.75 4.83
N VAL A 111 -3.36 -1.80 3.51
CA VAL A 111 -2.88 -2.97 2.78
C VAL A 111 -1.61 -2.59 2.05
N ARG A 112 -0.57 -3.42 2.15
CA ARG A 112 0.65 -3.31 1.33
C ARG A 112 0.89 -4.61 0.60
N PHE A 113 1.53 -4.52 -0.55
CA PHE A 113 1.85 -5.70 -1.34
C PHE A 113 3.13 -5.53 -2.16
N TRP A 114 3.72 -6.65 -2.50
CA TRP A 114 4.89 -6.74 -3.37
C TRP A 114 5.00 -8.14 -3.98
N ILE A 115 5.80 -8.27 -5.03
CA ILE A 115 6.12 -9.57 -5.62
C ILE A 115 7.59 -9.89 -5.38
N GLY A 116 7.87 -11.08 -4.88
CA GLY A 116 9.22 -11.52 -4.55
C GLY A 116 9.25 -12.45 -3.33
N ASP A 117 10.28 -12.29 -2.49
CA ASP A 117 10.41 -13.02 -1.23
C ASP A 117 9.58 -12.40 -0.10
N GLU A 118 9.42 -13.14 1.01
CA GLU A 118 8.66 -12.68 2.19
C GLU A 118 9.22 -11.41 2.82
N ALA A 119 10.54 -11.23 2.76
CA ALA A 119 11.18 -10.03 3.28
C ALA A 119 10.89 -8.80 2.39
N GLY A 120 10.53 -9.02 1.13
CA GLY A 120 10.45 -8.03 0.06
C GLY A 120 11.78 -7.38 -0.23
N MET A 121 12.89 -8.13 -0.14
CA MET A 121 14.22 -7.61 -0.44
C MET A 121 14.35 -7.31 -1.93
N GLY A 122 14.67 -6.06 -2.26
CA GLY A 122 14.80 -5.61 -3.66
C GLY A 122 13.47 -5.49 -4.41
N ALA A 123 12.33 -5.79 -3.77
CA ALA A 123 11.02 -5.61 -4.35
C ALA A 123 10.50 -4.19 -4.09
N LEU A 124 9.72 -3.66 -5.04
CA LEU A 124 8.96 -2.44 -4.82
C LEU A 124 7.71 -2.77 -3.99
N LYS A 125 7.70 -2.32 -2.73
CA LYS A 125 6.54 -2.44 -1.84
C LYS A 125 5.58 -1.28 -2.07
N SER A 126 4.36 -1.62 -2.47
CA SER A 126 3.28 -0.66 -2.70
C SER A 126 2.32 -0.65 -1.54
N LYS A 127 1.78 0.52 -1.22
CA LYS A 127 0.61 0.66 -0.35
C LYS A 127 -0.61 0.84 -1.26
N ALA A 128 -1.67 0.08 -0.99
CA ALA A 128 -2.91 0.19 -1.74
C ALA A 128 -3.64 1.50 -1.40
N ASP A 129 -4.31 2.06 -2.40
CA ASP A 129 -5.36 3.04 -2.20
C ASP A 129 -6.64 2.32 -1.75
N ALA A 130 -7.37 2.92 -0.82
CA ALA A 130 -8.51 2.29 -0.15
C ALA A 130 -9.80 3.07 -0.43
N HIS A 131 -10.82 2.35 -0.91
CA HIS A 131 -12.18 2.83 -1.05
C HIS A 131 -13.11 1.82 -0.36
N ASP A 132 -13.56 2.17 0.86
CA ASP A 132 -14.36 1.30 1.72
C ASP A 132 -13.75 -0.09 1.96
N ASN A 133 -14.37 -1.14 1.39
CA ASN A 133 -13.93 -2.53 1.50
C ASN A 133 -13.05 -2.99 0.32
N HIS A 134 -12.73 -2.08 -0.60
CA HIS A 134 -11.95 -2.33 -1.80
C HIS A 134 -10.60 -1.59 -1.73
N PHE A 135 -9.54 -2.30 -2.09
CA PHE A 135 -8.17 -1.80 -2.09
C PHE A 135 -7.55 -2.08 -3.45
N HIS A 136 -6.87 -1.11 -4.03
CA HIS A 136 -6.25 -1.29 -5.33
C HIS A 136 -4.90 -0.59 -5.42
N GLY A 137 -4.09 -1.01 -6.39
CA GLY A 137 -2.83 -0.35 -6.68
C GLY A 137 -1.96 -1.15 -7.65
N GLN A 138 -0.71 -0.73 -7.81
CA GLN A 138 0.23 -1.34 -8.75
C GLN A 138 1.49 -1.81 -8.05
N THR A 139 2.11 -2.86 -8.56
CA THR A 139 3.45 -3.31 -8.17
C THR A 139 4.21 -3.84 -9.39
N GLU A 140 5.52 -3.98 -9.25
CA GLU A 140 6.39 -4.53 -10.28
C GLU A 140 6.95 -5.87 -9.82
N SER A 141 6.96 -6.85 -10.72
CA SER A 141 7.65 -8.11 -10.49
C SER A 141 9.17 -7.94 -10.53
N PRO A 142 9.93 -8.75 -9.79
CA PRO A 142 11.38 -8.82 -9.93
C PRO A 142 11.84 -9.23 -11.34
N SER A 143 13.13 -9.06 -11.63
CA SER A 143 13.75 -9.47 -12.89
C SER A 143 13.88 -10.99 -13.07
N THR A 144 13.66 -11.77 -12.00
CA THR A 144 13.48 -13.22 -12.03
C THR A 144 12.30 -13.60 -11.14
N MET A 145 11.46 -14.53 -11.60
CA MET A 145 10.25 -14.98 -10.88
C MET A 145 10.47 -16.25 -10.06
N ASP A 146 11.70 -16.77 -10.02
CA ASP A 146 12.01 -18.02 -9.32
C ASP A 146 11.68 -17.93 -7.83
N GLY A 147 10.67 -18.69 -7.39
CA GLY A 147 10.21 -18.69 -6.01
C GLY A 147 9.49 -17.40 -5.56
N ALA A 148 9.15 -16.51 -6.50
CA ALA A 148 8.41 -15.30 -6.20
C ALA A 148 6.94 -15.62 -5.89
N SER A 149 6.37 -14.87 -4.96
CA SER A 149 4.92 -14.87 -4.68
C SER A 149 4.43 -13.45 -4.59
N LEU A 150 3.11 -13.27 -4.73
CA LEU A 150 2.47 -12.04 -4.29
C LEU A 150 2.36 -12.08 -2.77
N TRP A 151 3.04 -11.17 -2.10
CA TRP A 151 2.91 -10.99 -0.65
C TRP A 151 1.95 -9.86 -0.37
N ILE A 152 1.06 -10.09 0.60
CA ILE A 152 0.10 -9.11 1.08
C ILE A 152 0.37 -8.93 2.58
N GLU A 153 0.57 -7.69 2.99
CA GLU A 153 0.62 -7.26 4.39
C GLU A 153 -0.68 -6.52 4.74
N ILE A 154 -1.32 -6.97 5.81
CA ILE A 154 -2.42 -6.26 6.45
C ILE A 154 -1.89 -5.50 7.66
N GLU A 155 -2.22 -4.22 7.74
CA GLU A 155 -2.16 -3.44 8.98
C GLU A 155 -3.58 -3.33 9.55
N THR A 156 -3.78 -3.86 10.76
CA THR A 156 -5.06 -3.82 11.46
C THR A 156 -5.30 -2.44 12.09
N ALA A 157 -6.53 -2.18 12.56
CA ALA A 157 -6.86 -0.93 13.26
C ALA A 157 -6.05 -0.68 14.55
N SER A 158 -5.48 -1.72 15.16
CA SER A 158 -4.57 -1.59 16.31
C SER A 158 -3.12 -1.27 15.91
N GLY A 159 -2.81 -1.26 14.60
CA GLY A 159 -1.47 -1.08 14.04
C GLY A 159 -0.66 -2.38 13.95
N GLU A 160 -1.21 -3.53 14.35
CA GLU A 160 -0.54 -4.83 14.17
C GLU A 160 -0.46 -5.19 12.68
N ARG A 161 0.68 -5.78 12.28
CA ARG A 161 0.94 -6.18 10.89
C ARG A 161 1.14 -7.67 10.76
N GLN A 162 0.52 -8.26 9.73
CA GLN A 162 0.68 -9.67 9.38
C GLN A 162 0.74 -9.82 7.86
N THR A 163 1.47 -10.83 7.41
CA THR A 163 1.69 -11.11 5.99
C THR A 163 1.18 -12.50 5.61
N ALA A 164 0.81 -12.65 4.34
CA ALA A 164 0.63 -13.96 3.72
C ALA A 164 1.00 -13.90 2.23
N ALA A 165 1.31 -15.07 1.67
CA ALA A 165 1.60 -15.23 0.26
C ALA A 165 0.38 -15.73 -0.52
N VAL A 166 0.24 -15.25 -1.74
CA VAL A 166 -0.69 -15.72 -2.77
C VAL A 166 0.14 -16.17 -3.97
N SER A 167 -0.20 -17.34 -4.50
CA SER A 167 0.44 -17.89 -5.70
C SER A 167 0.06 -17.07 -6.94
N LEU A 168 1.02 -16.91 -7.86
CA LEU A 168 0.86 -16.13 -9.09
C LEU A 168 0.47 -17.00 -10.32
N GLU A 169 0.04 -18.24 -10.07
CA GLU A 169 -0.24 -19.26 -11.11
C GLU A 169 -1.71 -19.64 -11.19
#